data_AF-A0A3E0EI82-F1
#
_entry.id   AF-A0A3E0EI82-F1
#
_cell.length_a   1.000
_cell.length_b   1.000
_cell.length_c   1.000
_cell.angle_alpha   90.00
_cell.angle_beta   90.00
_cell.angle_gamma   90.00
#
_symmetry.space_group_name_H-M   'P 1'
#
loop_
_entity.id
_entity.type
_entity.pdbx_description
1 polymer ?
#
loop_
_entity_poly.entity_id
_entity_poly.type
_entity_poly.pdbx_seq_one_letter_code
_entity_poly.pdbx_strand_id
1 'polypeptide(L)'
;MRKLLLISLLTFLITSCENKKSDNFHPDIMKPNWDGIKTEKLKFKIGDVVSIFIDKQYYIGVVMDFNQDEAGIWYGICLSDYRWVVPNQKDISVLNFFARKIQSGFDGNCIDSYDLTYLNENSSTKNIRVVDNLKIDINKISIGASSPAKNLKQLEANYFNGIQVRQQKPTECDEEIMNPKRVAERYFKIDNVLKE
;
A
#
# COMPACT_ATOMS: atom_id res chain seq x y z
N MET A 1 -37.76 36.49 34.36
CA MET A 1 -36.78 36.63 33.25
C MET A 1 -35.44 35.92 33.47
N ARG A 2 -35.01 35.58 34.70
CA ARG A 2 -33.75 34.84 34.93
C ARG A 2 -33.76 33.33 34.61
N LYS A 3 -34.94 32.68 34.53
CA LYS A 3 -35.05 31.23 34.29
C LYS A 3 -35.01 30.82 32.81
N LEU A 4 -35.33 31.73 31.87
CA LEU A 4 -35.28 31.45 30.43
C LEU A 4 -33.85 31.50 29.87
N LEU A 5 -32.94 32.25 30.52
CA LEU A 5 -31.55 32.38 30.07
C LEU A 5 -30.69 31.14 30.34
N LEU A 6 -31.01 30.35 31.38
CA LEU A 6 -30.29 29.10 31.67
C LEU A 6 -30.63 27.97 30.69
N ILE A 7 -31.82 27.97 30.09
CA ILE A 7 -32.25 26.94 29.13
C ILE A 7 -31.59 27.16 27.77
N SER A 8 -31.28 28.41 27.42
CA SER A 8 -30.56 28.76 26.18
C SER A 8 -29.06 28.42 26.25
N LEU A 9 -28.46 28.38 27.44
CA LEU A 9 -27.05 27.98 27.61
C LEU A 9 -26.86 26.45 27.54
N LEU A 10 -27.89 25.69 27.91
CA LEU A 10 -27.84 24.22 27.89
C LEU A 10 -28.00 23.64 26.48
N THR A 11 -28.68 24.35 25.59
CA THR A 11 -28.91 23.92 24.19
C THR A 11 -27.72 24.20 23.28
N PHE A 12 -26.80 25.10 23.67
CA PHE A 12 -25.56 25.38 22.93
C PHE A 12 -24.41 24.42 23.24
N LEU A 13 -24.53 23.55 24.26
CA LEU A 13 -23.50 22.56 24.62
C LEU A 13 -23.71 21.19 23.94
N ILE A 14 -24.78 21.03 23.17
CA ILE A 14 -25.12 19.78 22.47
C ILE A 14 -24.81 19.84 20.97
N THR A 15 -24.14 20.90 20.49
CA THR A 15 -23.34 20.78 19.26
C THR A 15 -22.09 19.97 19.60
N SER A 16 -22.31 18.72 20.01
CA SER A 16 -21.30 17.68 19.94
C SER A 16 -20.72 17.77 18.55
N CYS A 17 -19.42 18.05 18.47
CA CYS A 17 -18.65 17.77 17.28
C CYS A 17 -18.92 16.32 16.92
N GLU A 18 -19.87 16.12 16.01
CA GLU A 18 -19.93 14.94 15.19
C GLU A 18 -18.63 15.01 14.39
N ASN A 19 -17.55 14.49 14.98
CA ASN A 19 -16.35 14.14 14.25
C ASN A 19 -16.84 13.11 13.25
N LYS A 20 -17.24 13.57 12.07
CA LYS A 20 -17.38 12.72 10.90
C LYS A 20 -16.05 12.00 10.81
N LYS A 21 -16.02 10.75 11.25
CA LYS A 21 -14.91 9.85 10.99
C LYS A 21 -14.76 9.87 9.49
N SER A 22 -13.71 10.52 8.99
CA SER A 22 -13.43 10.42 7.57
C SER A 22 -12.92 9.01 7.38
N ASP A 23 -13.72 8.16 6.74
CA ASP A 23 -13.36 6.78 6.42
C ASP A 23 -12.08 6.67 5.55
N ASN A 24 -11.56 7.81 5.08
CA ASN A 24 -10.39 7.94 4.20
C ASN A 24 -9.25 8.77 4.82
N PHE A 25 -9.00 8.66 6.13
CA PHE A 25 -7.84 9.33 6.71
C PHE A 25 -6.57 8.54 6.37
N HIS A 26 -5.82 8.98 5.36
CA HIS A 26 -4.48 8.48 5.05
C HIS A 26 -3.44 9.47 5.61
N PRO A 27 -2.71 9.16 6.70
CA PRO A 27 -1.70 10.04 7.26
C PRO A 27 -0.62 10.35 6.21
N ASP A 28 -0.18 11.61 6.13
CA ASP A 28 0.81 12.02 5.13
C ASP A 28 2.14 11.25 5.24
N ILE A 29 2.53 10.85 6.45
CA ILE A 29 3.74 10.03 6.68
C ILE A 29 3.67 8.63 6.03
N MET A 30 2.46 8.15 5.73
CA MET A 30 2.26 6.85 5.09
C MET A 30 2.06 6.96 3.58
N LYS A 31 1.96 8.17 3.04
CA LYS A 31 1.82 8.39 1.60
C LYS A 31 3.19 8.34 0.90
N PRO A 32 3.22 7.94 -0.38
CA PRO A 32 4.36 8.21 -1.25
C PRO A 32 4.80 9.67 -1.16
N ASN A 33 6.09 9.92 -0.94
CA ASN A 33 6.68 11.26 -0.95
C ASN A 33 7.79 11.33 -2.00
N TRP A 34 7.62 12.22 -2.97
CA TRP A 34 8.52 12.36 -4.12
C TRP A 34 9.22 13.72 -4.18
N ASP A 35 9.18 14.48 -3.09
CA ASP A 35 9.86 15.76 -3.02
C ASP A 35 11.35 15.59 -3.37
N GLY A 36 11.77 16.26 -4.45
CA GLY A 36 13.15 16.23 -4.94
C GLY A 36 13.48 15.10 -5.93
N ILE A 37 12.54 14.22 -6.28
CA ILE A 37 12.75 13.15 -7.28
C ILE A 37 12.47 13.67 -8.70
N LYS A 38 13.44 13.52 -9.61
CA LYS A 38 13.29 13.91 -11.02
C LYS A 38 12.53 12.85 -11.81
N THR A 39 11.21 13.01 -11.91
CA THR A 39 10.32 12.01 -12.51
C THR A 39 10.55 11.76 -14.00
N GLU A 40 11.11 12.73 -14.75
CA GLU A 40 11.40 12.58 -16.19
C GLU A 40 12.41 11.48 -16.54
N LYS A 41 13.18 10.98 -15.56
CA LYS A 41 14.18 9.92 -15.75
C LYS A 41 13.72 8.54 -15.29
N LEU A 42 12.49 8.42 -14.79
CA LEU A 42 11.99 7.15 -14.27
C LEU A 42 11.75 6.16 -15.41
N LYS A 43 12.32 4.96 -15.27
CA LYS A 43 12.12 3.86 -16.21
C LYS A 43 10.71 3.27 -16.14
N PHE A 44 10.15 3.22 -14.93
CA PHE A 44 8.80 2.77 -14.64
C PHE A 44 8.02 3.89 -13.97
N LYS A 45 6.73 3.97 -14.22
CA LYS A 45 5.83 5.00 -13.70
C LYS A 45 4.85 4.40 -12.69
N ILE A 46 4.27 5.25 -11.85
CA ILE A 46 3.16 4.82 -10.99
C ILE A 46 2.04 4.26 -11.85
N GLY A 47 1.48 3.13 -11.40
CA GLY A 47 0.42 2.42 -12.10
C GLY A 47 0.93 1.45 -13.15
N ASP A 48 2.22 1.45 -13.48
CA ASP A 48 2.76 0.40 -14.35
C ASP A 48 2.58 -0.96 -13.69
N VAL A 49 1.84 -1.84 -14.38
CA VAL A 49 1.75 -3.25 -14.04
C VAL A 49 2.97 -3.92 -14.62
N VAL A 50 3.79 -4.50 -13.75
CA VAL A 50 5.06 -5.13 -14.13
C VAL A 50 4.99 -6.64 -14.00
N SER A 51 5.47 -7.31 -15.04
CA SER A 51 5.77 -8.73 -15.06
C SER A 51 7.27 -8.93 -14.87
N ILE A 52 7.64 -9.61 -13.79
CA ILE A 52 9.04 -9.82 -13.38
C ILE A 52 9.38 -11.30 -13.54
N PHE A 53 10.34 -11.61 -14.40
CA PHE A 53 10.78 -12.98 -14.67
C PHE A 53 11.96 -13.38 -13.78
N ILE A 54 11.77 -14.36 -12.89
CA ILE A 54 12.77 -14.86 -11.96
C ILE A 54 12.70 -16.39 -11.99
N ASP A 55 13.84 -17.05 -12.25
CA ASP A 55 13.98 -18.51 -12.20
C ASP A 55 12.82 -19.31 -12.84
N LYS A 56 12.46 -18.94 -14.08
CA LYS A 56 11.40 -19.57 -14.90
C LYS A 56 9.97 -19.29 -14.44
N GLN A 57 9.78 -18.37 -13.52
CA GLN A 57 8.47 -17.90 -13.07
C GLN A 57 8.31 -16.42 -13.41
N TYR A 58 7.08 -16.02 -13.69
CA TYR A 58 6.68 -14.62 -13.79
C TYR A 58 5.90 -14.22 -12.54
N TYR A 59 6.28 -13.10 -11.97
CA TYR A 59 5.64 -12.47 -10.83
C TYR A 59 4.96 -11.18 -11.31
N ILE A 60 3.75 -10.92 -10.82
CA ILE A 60 3.03 -9.69 -11.14
C ILE A 60 3.04 -8.74 -9.96
N GLY A 61 3.31 -7.47 -10.24
CA GLY A 61 3.18 -6.38 -9.29
C GLY A 61 2.79 -5.07 -9.97
N VAL A 62 2.53 -4.06 -9.15
CA VAL A 62 2.19 -2.71 -9.58
C VAL A 62 3.16 -1.73 -8.95
N VAL A 63 3.72 -0.82 -9.75
CA VAL A 63 4.57 0.26 -9.25
C VAL A 63 3.69 1.30 -8.56
N MET A 64 3.87 1.47 -7.25
CA MET A 64 3.04 2.34 -6.40
C MET A 64 3.82 3.45 -5.71
N ASP A 65 5.14 3.35 -5.70
CA ASP A 65 6.01 4.38 -5.13
C ASP A 65 7.38 4.39 -5.82
N PHE A 66 8.14 5.45 -5.59
CA PHE A 66 9.55 5.51 -5.89
C PHE A 66 10.28 6.35 -4.85
N ASN A 67 11.49 5.91 -4.52
CA ASN A 67 12.42 6.62 -3.66
C ASN A 67 13.77 6.77 -4.38
N GLN A 68 14.59 7.72 -3.97
CA GLN A 68 15.91 7.94 -4.52
C GLN A 68 16.93 8.16 -3.40
N ASP A 69 18.04 7.43 -3.45
CA ASP A 69 19.18 7.61 -2.55
C ASP A 69 20.51 7.57 -3.32
N GLU A 70 21.63 7.48 -2.60
CA GLU A 70 22.98 7.40 -3.19
C GLU A 70 23.18 6.17 -4.09
N ALA A 71 22.40 5.10 -3.90
CA ALA A 71 22.45 3.89 -4.72
C ALA A 71 21.54 3.97 -5.96
N GLY A 72 20.85 5.08 -6.16
CA GLY A 72 19.98 5.35 -7.32
C GLY A 72 18.50 5.31 -6.99
N ILE A 73 17.69 5.05 -8.00
CA ILE A 73 16.23 5.02 -7.92
C ILE A 73 15.76 3.65 -7.43
N TRP A 74 14.81 3.64 -6.52
CA TRP A 74 14.17 2.47 -5.96
C TRP A 74 12.69 2.47 -6.30
N TYR A 75 12.24 1.47 -7.05
CA TYR A 75 10.84 1.32 -7.43
C TYR A 75 10.09 0.51 -6.37
N GLY A 76 9.13 1.13 -5.70
CA GLY A 76 8.23 0.48 -4.75
C GLY A 76 7.15 -0.30 -5.50
N ILE A 77 7.31 -1.62 -5.54
CA ILE A 77 6.42 -2.54 -6.26
C ILE A 77 5.57 -3.29 -5.25
N CYS A 78 4.25 -3.16 -5.36
CA CYS A 78 3.32 -4.01 -4.63
C CYS A 78 3.12 -5.32 -5.42
N LEU A 79 3.53 -6.44 -4.84
CA LEU A 79 3.41 -7.75 -5.47
C LEU A 79 2.02 -8.32 -5.26
N SER A 80 1.50 -9.00 -6.29
CA SER A 80 0.30 -9.83 -6.18
C SER A 80 0.62 -11.20 -5.60
N ASP A 81 -0.39 -11.94 -5.16
CA ASP A 81 -0.27 -13.36 -4.79
C ASP A 81 -0.09 -14.31 -5.97
N TYR A 82 -0.05 -13.78 -7.19
CA TYR A 82 -0.07 -14.57 -8.41
C TYR A 82 1.31 -14.66 -9.07
N ARG A 83 1.69 -15.89 -9.43
CA ARG A 83 2.87 -16.21 -10.23
C ARG A 83 2.59 -17.38 -11.16
N TRP A 84 3.32 -17.47 -12.27
CA TRP A 84 3.12 -18.54 -13.25
C TRP A 84 4.40 -18.93 -14.01
N VAL A 85 4.41 -20.13 -14.60
CA VAL A 85 5.49 -20.63 -15.47
C VAL A 85 5.33 -20.12 -16.91
N VAL A 86 4.11 -20.06 -17.43
CA VAL A 86 3.78 -19.64 -18.80
C VAL A 86 2.88 -18.40 -18.76
N PRO A 87 3.17 -17.33 -19.54
CA PRO A 87 2.34 -16.11 -19.64
C PRO A 87 0.85 -16.43 -19.69
N ASN A 88 0.18 -16.26 -18.56
CA ASN A 88 -1.27 -16.34 -18.46
C ASN A 88 -1.77 -15.03 -17.86
N GLN A 89 -2.45 -14.23 -18.69
CA GLN A 89 -2.99 -12.94 -18.32
C GLN A 89 -4.30 -13.14 -17.57
N LYS A 90 -4.20 -13.33 -16.25
CA LYS A 90 -5.32 -12.99 -15.38
C LYS A 90 -5.51 -11.49 -15.40
N ASP A 91 -6.76 -11.06 -15.41
CA ASP A 91 -7.11 -9.66 -15.22
C ASP A 91 -6.51 -9.15 -13.90
N ILE A 92 -5.90 -7.97 -13.93
CA ILE A 92 -5.26 -7.36 -12.77
C ILE A 92 -6.25 -7.08 -11.64
N SER A 93 -7.52 -6.79 -11.98
CA SER A 93 -8.61 -6.55 -11.03
C SER A 93 -8.93 -7.78 -10.18
N VAL A 94 -8.70 -8.99 -10.71
CA VAL A 94 -8.98 -10.24 -9.97
C VAL A 94 -7.82 -10.67 -9.07
N LEU A 95 -6.64 -10.04 -9.18
CA LEU A 95 -5.49 -10.38 -8.35
C LEU A 95 -5.63 -9.83 -6.93
N ASN A 96 -4.90 -10.44 -6.00
CA ASN A 96 -4.82 -10.00 -4.61
C ASN A 96 -3.42 -9.43 -4.37
N PHE A 97 -3.35 -8.21 -3.88
CA PHE A 97 -2.08 -7.50 -3.67
C PHE A 97 -1.67 -7.53 -2.20
N PHE A 98 -0.36 -7.61 -1.96
CA PHE A 98 0.20 -7.68 -0.62
C PHE A 98 -0.10 -6.38 0.13
N ALA A 99 -0.82 -6.50 1.23
CA ALA A 99 -1.26 -5.36 2.00
C ALA A 99 -1.32 -5.66 3.50
N ARG A 100 -1.68 -4.67 4.30
CA ARG A 100 -1.93 -4.77 5.74
C ARG A 100 -2.88 -3.67 6.18
N LYS A 101 -3.58 -3.89 7.30
CA LYS A 101 -4.26 -2.81 8.02
C LYS A 101 -3.34 -2.29 9.11
N ILE A 102 -3.08 -1.00 9.12
CA ILE A 102 -2.27 -0.33 10.15
C ILE A 102 -3.14 0.67 10.88
N GLN A 103 -2.97 0.79 12.19
CA GLN A 103 -3.66 1.80 12.96
C GLN A 103 -3.19 3.20 12.58
N SER A 104 -4.14 4.09 12.29
CA SER A 104 -3.86 5.50 12.12
C SER A 104 -4.15 6.24 13.42
N GLY A 105 -3.10 6.52 14.19
CA GLY A 105 -3.23 7.23 15.46
C GLY A 105 -3.66 6.33 16.64
N PHE A 106 -4.13 6.95 17.72
CA PHE A 106 -4.44 6.27 18.99
C PHE A 106 -5.93 5.97 19.18
N ASP A 107 -6.77 6.29 18.20
CA ASP A 107 -8.24 6.26 18.29
C ASP A 107 -8.86 4.92 17.84
N GLY A 108 -8.02 3.92 17.53
CA GLY A 108 -8.49 2.61 17.08
C GLY A 108 -8.82 2.51 15.59
N ASN A 109 -8.71 3.60 14.81
CA ASN A 109 -8.98 3.54 13.38
C ASN A 109 -7.83 2.85 12.63
N CYS A 110 -8.15 2.03 11.64
CA CYS A 110 -7.15 1.44 10.75
C CYS A 110 -7.30 1.95 9.33
N ILE A 111 -6.17 2.00 8.65
CA ILE A 111 -6.07 2.33 7.24
C ILE A 111 -5.59 1.12 6.46
N ASP A 112 -6.07 1.04 5.24
CA ASP A 112 -5.63 0.06 4.26
C ASP A 112 -4.30 0.53 3.67
N SER A 113 -3.25 -0.29 3.79
CA SER A 113 -1.91 0.03 3.30
C SER A 113 -1.32 -1.11 2.49
N TYR A 114 -0.62 -0.80 1.41
CA TYR A 114 0.03 -1.76 0.52
C TYR A 114 1.47 -2.00 0.94
N ASP A 115 1.90 -3.26 0.88
CA ASP A 115 3.28 -3.63 1.14
C ASP A 115 4.08 -3.50 -0.14
N LEU A 116 5.16 -2.73 -0.06
CA LEU A 116 6.01 -2.43 -1.20
C LEU A 116 7.36 -3.12 -1.03
N THR A 117 7.77 -3.84 -2.06
CA THR A 117 9.16 -4.24 -2.24
C THR A 117 9.87 -3.21 -3.09
N TYR A 118 10.89 -2.57 -2.55
CA TYR A 118 11.67 -1.54 -3.24
C TYR A 118 12.80 -2.19 -4.02
N LEU A 119 12.66 -2.26 -5.34
CA LEU A 119 13.66 -2.81 -6.23
C LEU A 119 14.54 -1.68 -6.80
N ASN A 120 15.85 -1.76 -6.57
CA ASN A 120 16.78 -0.77 -7.11
C ASN A 120 16.86 -0.85 -8.64
N GLU A 121 16.96 0.31 -9.31
CA GLU A 121 17.00 0.45 -10.76
C GLU A 121 18.16 -0.30 -11.44
N ASN A 122 19.27 -0.51 -10.71
CA ASN A 122 20.42 -1.27 -11.18
C ASN A 122 20.18 -2.79 -11.19
N SER A 123 19.04 -3.26 -10.66
CA SER A 123 18.61 -4.65 -10.79
C SER A 123 18.38 -5.02 -12.26
N SER A 124 18.32 -6.31 -12.58
CA SER A 124 18.26 -6.77 -13.98
C SER A 124 16.96 -6.37 -14.69
N THR A 125 16.91 -5.16 -15.23
CA THR A 125 15.69 -4.60 -15.82
C THR A 125 15.23 -5.34 -17.07
N LYS A 126 16.09 -6.15 -17.71
CA LYS A 126 15.72 -7.04 -18.83
C LYS A 126 14.70 -8.12 -18.42
N ASN A 127 14.61 -8.43 -17.14
CA ASN A 127 13.68 -9.40 -16.58
C ASN A 127 12.32 -8.76 -16.24
N ILE A 128 12.18 -7.44 -16.37
CA ILE A 128 10.98 -6.70 -16.00
C ILE A 128 10.35 -6.15 -17.28
N ARG A 129 9.06 -6.42 -17.45
CA ARG A 129 8.28 -5.89 -18.58
C ARG A 129 7.04 -5.19 -18.03
N VAL A 130 6.76 -3.99 -18.52
CA VAL A 130 5.45 -3.37 -18.31
C VAL A 130 4.46 -4.11 -19.20
N VAL A 131 3.37 -4.60 -18.61
CA VAL A 131 2.33 -5.37 -19.30
C VAL A 131 1.00 -4.65 -19.37
N ASP A 132 0.79 -3.65 -18.51
CA ASP A 132 -0.39 -2.78 -18.49
C ASP A 132 -0.07 -1.49 -17.71
N ASN A 133 -0.96 -0.49 -17.75
CA ASN A 133 -0.84 0.74 -16.98
C ASN A 133 -2.19 1.15 -16.37
N LEU A 134 -2.21 1.28 -15.04
CA LEU A 134 -3.38 1.65 -14.26
C LEU A 134 -3.37 3.13 -13.90
N LYS A 135 -4.53 3.77 -13.96
CA LYS A 135 -4.72 5.13 -13.46
C LYS A 135 -4.92 5.11 -11.94
N ILE A 136 -3.81 5.10 -11.20
CA ILE A 136 -3.83 5.11 -9.75
C ILE A 136 -4.03 6.53 -9.21
N ASP A 137 -4.88 6.67 -8.19
CA ASP A 137 -4.97 7.86 -7.35
C ASP A 137 -3.93 7.75 -6.22
N ILE A 138 -2.87 8.55 -6.35
CA ILE A 138 -1.74 8.55 -5.41
C ILE A 138 -2.19 8.90 -3.99
N ASN A 139 -3.25 9.70 -3.85
CA ASN A 139 -3.76 10.10 -2.54
C ASN A 139 -4.43 8.95 -1.78
N LYS A 140 -4.82 7.88 -2.48
CA LYS A 140 -5.39 6.65 -1.91
C LYS A 140 -4.30 5.62 -1.54
N ILE A 141 -3.04 5.86 -1.91
CA ILE A 141 -1.93 4.95 -1.58
C ILE A 141 -1.50 5.22 -0.13
N SER A 142 -1.42 4.17 0.67
CA SER A 142 -0.68 4.16 1.93
C SER A 142 0.31 3.00 1.94
N ILE A 143 1.51 3.25 2.42
CA ILE A 143 2.62 2.29 2.45
C ILE A 143 2.59 1.58 3.79
N GLY A 144 2.44 0.25 3.74
CA GLY A 144 2.30 -0.59 4.92
C GLY A 144 3.63 -1.09 5.44
N ALA A 145 4.39 -1.73 4.55
CA ALA A 145 5.75 -2.15 4.82
C ALA A 145 6.64 -1.84 3.62
N SER A 146 7.90 -1.52 3.92
CA SER A 146 8.92 -1.19 2.93
C SER A 146 10.04 -2.22 3.01
N SER A 147 10.11 -3.12 2.03
CA SER A 147 11.12 -4.18 1.98
C SER A 147 12.12 -3.91 0.86
N PRO A 148 13.38 -3.51 1.15
CA PRO A 148 14.37 -3.30 0.10
C PRO A 148 14.78 -4.63 -0.54
N ALA A 149 14.93 -4.63 -1.87
CA ALA A 149 15.45 -5.73 -2.67
C ALA A 149 16.55 -5.21 -3.60
N LYS A 150 17.80 -5.60 -3.34
CA LYS A 150 18.96 -5.21 -4.15
C LYS A 150 19.08 -6.00 -5.45
N ASN A 151 18.34 -7.10 -5.57
CA ASN A 151 18.32 -7.96 -6.74
C ASN A 151 17.03 -8.80 -6.78
N LEU A 152 16.81 -9.49 -7.90
CA LEU A 152 15.61 -10.30 -8.13
C LEU A 152 15.47 -11.47 -7.14
N LYS A 153 16.58 -12.07 -6.68
CA LYS A 153 16.53 -13.16 -5.69
C LYS A 153 16.01 -12.68 -4.33
N GLN A 154 16.39 -11.47 -3.91
CA GLN A 154 15.83 -10.86 -2.70
C GLN A 154 14.36 -10.49 -2.87
N LEU A 155 13.96 -10.01 -4.05
CA LEU A 155 12.55 -9.77 -4.35
C LEU A 155 11.73 -11.05 -4.24
N GLU A 156 12.23 -12.16 -4.78
CA GLU A 156 11.58 -13.47 -4.68
C GLU A 156 11.52 -13.97 -3.22
N ALA A 157 12.58 -13.78 -2.43
CA ALA A 157 12.55 -14.10 -1.01
C ALA A 157 11.48 -13.28 -0.26
N ASN A 158 11.38 -11.98 -0.54
CA ASN A 158 10.35 -11.11 0.03
C ASN A 158 8.95 -11.58 -0.38
N TYR A 159 8.78 -12.01 -1.64
CA TYR A 159 7.52 -12.58 -2.13
C TYR A 159 7.10 -13.79 -1.30
N PHE A 160 7.97 -14.78 -1.15
CA PHE A 160 7.64 -16.02 -0.42
C PHE A 160 7.37 -15.76 1.06
N ASN A 161 8.16 -14.89 1.69
CA ASN A 161 7.90 -14.45 3.06
C ASN A 161 6.52 -13.77 3.17
N GLY A 162 6.20 -12.90 2.21
CA GLY A 162 4.89 -12.22 2.13
C GLY A 162 3.71 -13.17 2.01
N ILE A 163 3.83 -14.24 1.22
CA ILE A 163 2.83 -15.32 1.13
C ILE A 163 2.72 -16.06 2.47
N GLN A 164 3.85 -16.48 3.05
CA GLN A 164 3.87 -17.29 4.27
C GLN A 164 3.20 -16.57 5.44
N VAL A 165 3.48 -15.27 5.64
CA VAL A 165 2.86 -14.49 6.73
C VAL A 165 1.34 -14.36 6.52
N ARG A 166 0.89 -14.20 5.28
CA ARG A 166 -0.54 -14.03 4.92
C ARG A 166 -1.35 -15.32 4.91
N GLN A 167 -0.72 -16.48 5.13
CA GLN A 167 -1.44 -17.73 5.42
C GLN A 167 -2.02 -17.73 6.84
N GLN A 168 -1.50 -16.88 7.73
CA GLN A 168 -2.03 -16.72 9.08
C GLN A 168 -3.35 -15.94 9.05
N LYS A 169 -4.25 -16.24 9.98
CA LYS A 169 -5.53 -15.52 10.07
C LYS A 169 -5.26 -14.06 10.46
N PRO A 170 -5.66 -13.07 9.63
CA PRO A 170 -5.47 -11.67 9.97
C PRO A 170 -6.27 -11.35 11.22
N THR A 171 -5.69 -10.52 12.08
CA THR A 171 -6.41 -10.00 13.25
C THR A 171 -7.27 -8.82 12.80
N GLU A 172 -8.46 -8.68 13.38
CA GLU A 172 -9.32 -7.53 13.11
C GLU A 172 -8.68 -6.23 13.58
N CYS A 173 -9.17 -5.09 13.11
CA CYS A 173 -8.74 -3.82 13.67
C CYS A 173 -9.55 -3.51 14.93
N ASP A 174 -8.89 -3.49 16.09
CA ASP A 174 -9.48 -3.11 17.37
C ASP A 174 -8.43 -2.42 18.26
N GLU A 175 -8.84 -2.03 19.47
CA GLU A 175 -8.02 -1.27 20.42
C GLU A 175 -6.74 -2.00 20.89
N GLU A 176 -6.64 -3.32 20.73
CA GLU A 176 -5.46 -4.11 21.13
C GLU A 176 -4.39 -4.20 20.02
N ILE A 177 -4.42 -3.35 19.00
CA ILE A 177 -3.59 -3.49 17.80
C ILE A 177 -2.08 -3.33 18.01
N MET A 178 -1.66 -2.70 19.11
CA MET A 178 -0.26 -2.62 19.54
C MET A 178 0.31 -3.96 20.03
N ASN A 179 -0.51 -5.01 20.11
CA ASN A 179 -0.04 -6.34 20.47
C ASN A 179 0.88 -6.90 19.36
N PRO A 180 2.17 -7.15 19.66
CA PRO A 180 3.14 -7.60 18.67
C PRO A 180 2.86 -9.01 18.11
N LYS A 181 1.90 -9.75 18.69
CA LYS A 181 1.47 -11.07 18.20
C LYS A 181 0.39 -11.00 17.13
N ARG A 182 -0.09 -9.79 16.77
CA ARG A 182 -1.14 -9.65 15.75
C ARG A 182 -0.59 -9.82 14.34
N VAL A 183 -1.45 -10.33 13.48
CA VAL A 183 -1.20 -10.48 12.05
C VAL A 183 -1.94 -9.37 11.34
N ALA A 184 -1.20 -8.32 10.94
CA ALA A 184 -1.76 -7.19 10.22
C ALA A 184 -1.90 -7.48 8.71
N GLU A 185 -1.02 -8.36 8.22
CA GLU A 185 -0.85 -8.74 6.83
C GLU A 185 -2.11 -9.42 6.27
N ARG A 186 -2.52 -8.95 5.09
CA ARG A 186 -3.68 -9.45 4.34
C ARG A 186 -3.52 -9.10 2.86
N TYR A 187 -4.60 -9.27 2.11
CA TYR A 187 -4.64 -8.86 0.71
C TYR A 187 -5.70 -7.80 0.46
N PHE A 188 -5.43 -6.90 -0.48
CA PHE A 188 -6.41 -5.97 -1.03
C PHE A 188 -6.50 -6.07 -2.55
N LYS A 189 -7.61 -5.57 -3.10
CA LYS A 189 -7.79 -5.40 -4.54
C LYS A 189 -7.21 -4.07 -4.99
N ILE A 190 -6.67 -4.05 -6.21
CA ILE A 190 -6.09 -2.84 -6.78
C ILE A 190 -7.12 -1.71 -6.95
N ASP A 191 -8.40 -2.07 -7.10
CA ASP A 191 -9.54 -1.16 -7.25
C ASP A 191 -9.62 -0.10 -6.14
N ASN A 192 -9.16 -0.43 -4.92
CA ASN A 192 -9.15 0.49 -3.78
C ASN A 192 -8.31 1.76 -4.03
N VAL A 193 -7.40 1.75 -5.01
CA VAL A 193 -6.50 2.88 -5.31
C VAL A 193 -6.65 3.42 -6.73
N LEU A 194 -7.66 2.99 -7.48
CA LEU A 194 -7.89 3.54 -8.82
C LEU A 194 -8.56 4.92 -8.76
N LYS A 195 -8.29 5.75 -9.77
CA LYS A 195 -9.05 6.97 -10.05
C LYS A 195 -10.46 6.60 -10.50
N GLU A 196 -11.46 7.28 -9.96
CA GLU A 196 -12.84 7.24 -10.43
C GLU A 196 -12.98 7.82 -11.84
#